data_AF-A0A6L8C4H1-F1
#
_entry.id   AF-A0A6L8C4H1-F1
#
_cell.length_a   1.000
_cell.length_b   1.000
_cell.length_c   1.000
_cell.angle_alpha   90.00
_cell.angle_beta   90.00
_cell.angle_gamma   90.00
#
_symmetry.space_group_name_H-M   'P 1'
#
loop_
_entity.id
_entity.type
_entity.pdbx_description
1 polymer ?
#
loop_
_entity_poly.entity_id
_entity_poly.type
_entity_poly.pdbx_seq_one_letter_code
_entity_poly.pdbx_strand_id
1 'polypeptide(L)'
;MATMNVFLPDSMKAWVEEHLKKDDRFSNTSDYMRHLIRRDQERKEAIDSLQKAIDEGINSGDPEPFDFKAFKARMQNQYGDN
;
A
#
# COMPACT_ATOMS: atom_id res chain seq x y z
N MET A 1 -0.25 -22.92 -15.02
CA MET A 1 0.60 -21.77 -14.66
C MET A 1 1.04 -21.08 -15.94
N ALA A 2 1.08 -19.75 -15.97
CA ALA A 2 1.70 -19.02 -17.06
C ALA A 2 3.22 -18.92 -16.82
N THR A 3 4.03 -19.09 -17.86
CA THR A 3 5.48 -18.95 -17.80
C THR A 3 5.88 -17.57 -18.30
N MET A 4 6.71 -16.86 -17.54
CA MET A 4 7.27 -15.56 -17.89
C MET A 4 8.79 -15.62 -17.74
N ASN A 5 9.52 -15.31 -18.80
CA ASN A 5 10.98 -15.24 -18.77
C ASN A 5 11.42 -13.81 -18.44
N VAL A 6 12.33 -13.67 -17.48
CA VAL A 6 12.89 -12.39 -17.06
C VAL A 6 14.40 -12.47 -17.13
N PHE A 7 15.03 -11.47 -17.76
CA PHE A 7 16.48 -11.34 -17.79
C PHE A 7 16.93 -10.47 -16.62
N LEU A 8 17.86 -10.99 -15.83
CA LEU A 8 18.48 -10.27 -14.72
C LEU A 8 19.99 -10.18 -14.97
N PRO A 9 20.62 -9.04 -14.67
CA PRO A 9 22.08 -8.97 -14.61
C PRO A 9 22.63 -9.99 -13.60
N ASP A 10 23.84 -10.51 -13.86
CA ASP A 10 24.46 -11.53 -13.00
C ASP A 10 24.59 -11.07 -11.55
N SER A 11 24.86 -9.78 -11.32
CA SER A 11 24.93 -9.19 -9.97
C SER A 11 23.60 -9.28 -9.22
N MET A 12 22.48 -9.06 -9.90
CA MET A 12 21.15 -9.17 -9.30
C MET A 12 20.79 -10.62 -9.04
N LYS A 13 21.12 -11.53 -9.96
CA LYS A 13 20.89 -12.97 -9.78
C LYS A 13 21.64 -13.49 -8.55
N ALA A 14 22.93 -13.18 -8.44
CA ALA A 14 23.76 -13.60 -7.32
C ALA A 14 23.22 -13.07 -5.99
N TRP A 15 22.80 -11.81 -5.95
CA TRP A 15 22.21 -11.21 -4.76
C TRP A 15 20.90 -11.91 -4.35
N VAL A 16 19.99 -12.20 -5.30
CA VAL A 16 18.74 -12.90 -5.01
C VAL A 16 19.01 -14.32 -4.49
N GLU A 17 19.92 -15.05 -5.11
CA GLU A 17 20.30 -16.39 -4.66
C GLU A 17 20.92 -16.39 -3.25
N GLU A 18 21.75 -15.39 -2.92
CA GLU A 18 22.29 -15.24 -1.57
C GLU A 18 21.21 -14.88 -0.55
N HIS A 19 20.28 -14.01 -0.93
CA HIS A 19 19.16 -13.61 -0.07
C HIS A 19 18.25 -14.79 0.25
N LEU A 20 17.92 -15.63 -0.74
CA LEU A 20 17.11 -16.84 -0.56
C LEU A 20 17.78 -17.88 0.34
N LYS A 21 19.12 -17.98 0.32
CA LYS A 21 19.85 -18.87 1.25
C LYS A 21 19.74 -18.43 2.71
N LYS A 22 19.49 -17.14 2.95
CA LYS A 22 19.39 -16.54 4.29
C LYS A 22 17.94 -16.42 4.77
N ASP A 23 16.97 -16.55 3.88
CA ASP A 23 15.56 -16.31 4.15
C ASP A 23 14.73 -17.57 3.85
N ASP A 24 14.26 -18.24 4.91
CA ASP A 24 13.46 -19.46 4.80
C ASP A 24 12.03 -19.21 4.28
N ARG A 25 11.65 -17.95 3.98
CA ARG A 25 10.30 -17.60 3.52
C ARG A 25 10.02 -17.94 2.05
N PHE A 26 11.06 -18.18 1.25
CA PHE A 26 10.91 -18.42 -0.20
C PHE A 26 11.74 -19.61 -0.66
N SER A 27 11.08 -20.59 -1.28
CA SER A 27 11.74 -21.82 -1.74
C SER A 27 12.51 -21.66 -3.05
N ASN A 28 12.21 -20.62 -3.85
CA ASN A 28 12.91 -20.32 -5.11
C ASN A 28 12.72 -18.86 -5.55
N THR A 29 13.49 -18.45 -6.56
CA THR A 29 13.44 -17.10 -7.15
C THR A 29 12.06 -16.75 -7.71
N SER A 30 11.33 -17.69 -8.29
CA SER A 30 10.00 -17.40 -8.85
C SER A 30 8.99 -17.05 -7.76
N ASP A 31 9.08 -17.68 -6.58
CA ASP A 31 8.21 -17.37 -5.44
C ASP A 31 8.51 -16.00 -4.87
N TYR A 32 9.80 -15.66 -4.76
CA TYR A 32 10.23 -14.32 -4.40
C TYR A 32 9.72 -13.26 -5.40
N MET A 33 9.85 -13.52 -6.70
CA MET A 33 9.36 -12.62 -7.74
C MET A 33 7.83 -12.43 -7.69
N ARG A 34 7.05 -13.51 -7.49
CA ARG A 34 5.60 -13.41 -7.30
C ARG A 34 5.23 -12.58 -6.08
N HIS A 35 5.97 -12.73 -4.99
CA HIS A 35 5.78 -11.92 -3.80
C HIS A 35 6.09 -10.45 -4.06
N LEU A 36 7.18 -10.13 -4.77
CA LEU A 36 7.50 -8.75 -5.14
C LEU A 36 6.41 -8.13 -6.03
N ILE A 37 5.89 -8.88 -7.02
CA ILE A 37 4.80 -8.41 -7.89
C ILE A 37 3.54 -8.10 -7.07
N ARG A 38 3.16 -9.00 -6.15
CA ARG A 38 1.99 -8.77 -5.28
C ARG A 38 2.19 -7.55 -4.38
N ARG A 39 3.38 -7.40 -3.78
CA ARG A 39 3.69 -6.22 -2.97
C ARG A 39 3.67 -4.92 -3.78
N ASP A 40 4.09 -4.95 -5.04
CA ASP A 40 3.98 -3.82 -5.96
C ASP A 40 2.52 -3.48 -6.28
N GLN A 41 1.68 -4.49 -6.54
CA GLN A 41 0.24 -4.31 -6.74
C GLN A 41 -0.43 -3.70 -5.51
N GLU A 42 -0.23 -4.29 -4.33
CA GLU A 42 -0.78 -3.79 -3.06
C GLU A 42 -0.35 -2.33 -2.80
N ARG A 43 0.90 -1.99 -3.09
CA ARG A 43 1.40 -0.61 -2.96
C ARG A 43 0.71 0.34 -3.93
N LYS A 44 0.52 -0.06 -5.19
CA LYS A 44 -0.17 0.75 -6.19
C LYS A 44 -1.62 0.97 -5.81
N GLU A 45 -2.33 -0.09 -5.42
CA GLU A 45 -3.71 -0.01 -4.94
C GLU A 45 -3.85 0.91 -3.72
N ALA A 46 -2.92 0.85 -2.78
CA ALA A 46 -2.90 1.75 -1.62
C ALA A 46 -2.70 3.21 -2.02
N ILE A 47 -1.80 3.49 -2.97
CA ILE A 47 -1.56 4.84 -3.50
C ILE A 47 -2.81 5.34 -4.23
N ASP A 48 -3.40 4.52 -5.10
CA ASP A 48 -4.59 4.88 -5.87
C ASP A 48 -5.77 5.19 -4.94
N SER A 49 -5.95 4.40 -3.88
CA SER A 49 -6.96 4.63 -2.84
C SER A 49 -6.75 5.96 -2.12
N LEU A 50 -5.51 6.27 -1.73
CA LEU A 50 -5.17 7.55 -1.10
C LEU A 50 -5.39 8.73 -2.04
N GLN A 51 -4.97 8.61 -3.31
CA GLN A 51 -5.16 9.66 -4.30
C GLN A 51 -6.64 9.93 -4.52
N LYS A 52 -7.45 8.87 -4.64
CA LYS A 52 -8.90 9.01 -4.77
C LYS A 52 -9.53 9.72 -3.57
N ALA A 53 -9.14 9.38 -2.35
CA ALA A 53 -9.64 10.05 -1.14
C ALA A 53 -9.23 11.53 -1.08
N ILE A 54 -8.02 11.86 -1.55
CA ILE A 54 -7.55 13.25 -1.67
C ILE A 54 -8.38 13.99 -2.73
N ASP A 55 -8.60 13.39 -3.89
CA ASP A 55 -9.40 13.98 -4.96
C ASP A 55 -10.86 14.21 -4.51
N GLU A 56 -11.45 13.26 -3.78
CA GLU A 56 -12.76 13.41 -3.15
C GLU A 56 -12.77 14.60 -2.17
N GLY A 57 -11.72 14.74 -1.35
CA GLY A 57 -11.57 15.88 -0.43
C GLY A 57 -11.43 17.22 -1.15
N ILE A 58 -10.62 17.29 -2.21
CA ILE A 58 -10.44 18.52 -3.02
C ILE A 58 -11.76 18.91 -3.71
N ASN A 59 -12.52 17.93 -4.18
CA ASN A 59 -13.82 18.18 -4.82
C ASN A 59 -14.98 18.33 -3.81
N SER A 60 -14.72 18.25 -2.50
CA SER A 60 -15.78 18.31 -1.47
C SER A 60 -16.31 19.72 -1.20
N GLY A 61 -15.71 20.75 -1.80
CA GLY A 61 -16.09 22.15 -1.64
C GLY A 61 -14.94 23.00 -1.12
N ASP A 62 -15.22 24.27 -0.85
CA ASP A 62 -14.23 25.21 -0.33
C ASP A 62 -13.84 24.86 1.12
N PRO A 63 -12.54 24.93 1.47
CA PRO A 63 -12.10 24.65 2.83
C PRO A 63 -12.60 25.72 3.80
N GLU A 64 -13.15 25.27 4.94
CA GLU A 64 -13.61 26.15 6.02
C GLU A 64 -12.70 26.06 7.26
N PRO A 65 -12.62 27.12 8.08
CA PRO A 65 -11.91 27.06 9.36
C PRO A 65 -12.46 25.97 10.28
N PHE A 66 -11.57 25.17 10.88
CA PHE A 66 -11.97 24.03 11.72
C PHE A 66 -11.77 24.32 13.21
N ASP A 67 -12.88 24.39 13.97
CA ASP A 67 -12.87 24.44 15.44
C ASP A 67 -13.07 23.04 16.02
N PHE A 68 -11.98 22.46 16.53
CA PHE A 68 -11.97 21.13 17.13
C PHE A 68 -12.87 21.01 18.38
N LYS A 69 -12.96 22.06 19.21
CA LYS A 69 -13.76 22.03 20.44
C LYS A 69 -15.25 22.04 20.11
N ALA A 70 -15.66 22.91 19.18
CA ALA A 70 -17.04 22.95 18.69
C ALA A 70 -17.43 21.65 17.98
N PHE A 71 -16.53 21.09 17.16
CA PHE A 71 -16.74 19.81 16.50
C PHE A 71 -16.99 18.67 17.52
N LYS A 72 -16.14 18.55 18.54
CA LYS A 72 -16.27 17.49 19.55
C LYS A 72 -17.56 17.62 20.37
N ALA A 73 -17.92 18.84 20.78
CA ALA A 73 -19.18 19.10 21.48
C ALA A 73 -20.39 18.69 20.62
N ARG A 74 -20.36 19.01 19.32
CA ARG A 74 -21.41 18.60 18.37
C ARG A 74 -21.52 17.07 18.26
N MET A 75 -20.40 16.37 18.10
CA MET A 75 -20.39 14.90 18.01
C MET A 75 -20.88 14.23 19.30
N GLN A 76 -20.49 14.74 20.47
CA GLN A 76 -20.95 14.21 21.77
C GLN A 76 -22.45 14.42 21.97
N ASN A 77 -22.99 15.58 21.61
CA ASN A 77 -24.44 15.83 21.71
C ASN A 77 -25.25 14.99 20.71
N GLN A 78 -24.68 14.67 19.55
CA GLN A 78 -25.38 13.95 18.49
C GLN A 78 -25.32 12.42 18.66
N TYR A 79 -24.25 11.89 19.25
CA TYR A 79 -23.98 10.45 19.31
C TYR A 79 -23.62 9.92 20.70
N GLY A 80 -23.55 10.78 21.73
CA GLY A 80 -23.09 10.41 23.07
C GLY A 80 -24.15 9.83 24.01
N ASP A 81 -25.45 9.97 23.68
CA ASP A 81 -26.56 9.45 24.49
C ASP A 81 -27.06 8.08 24.00
N ASN A 82 -26.13 7.13 23.79
CA ASN A 82 -26.47 5.73 23.47
C ASN A 82 -25.64 4.76 24.31
#